data_AF-A0A7U3YBU1-F1
#
_entry.id   AF-A0A7U3YBU1-F1
#
_cell.length_a   1.000
_cell.length_b   1.000
_cell.length_c   1.000
_cell.angle_alpha   90.00
_cell.angle_beta   90.00
_cell.angle_gamma   90.00
#
_symmetry.space_group_name_H-M   'P 1'
#
loop_
_entity.id
_entity.type
_entity.pdbx_description
1 polymer ?
#
loop_
_entity_poly.entity_id
_entity_poly.type
_entity_poly.pdbx_seq_one_letter_code
_entity_poly.pdbx_strand_id
1 'polypeptide(L)'
;MTKIFSNLIINGLLFGFVSLNVFADSNNANILKPQSNVLEHSDQKDNKKLDQKDQVNQALDTINKVTEDVSSKLEGVRESSLELVESNDAGVVKKFVGSMSLMSDVAKGTVVASQEATIVAKCSGMVAEGANKVVEMSKKAVQETQKAVSVAGEATFLIEKQIMLNKSPNNKELELTKEEFAKVEQVKETLMASERALDETVQEAQKVLNMVNGLNPSNKDQVLAKKDVAKAISNVVKVAQGARDLTKVMAISLYMR
;
A
#
# COMPACT_ATOMS: atom_id res chain seq x y z
N MET A 1 -27.98 -7.55 12.96
CA MET A 1 -28.15 -6.53 11.90
C MET A 1 -26.84 -5.82 11.57
N THR A 2 -26.03 -5.44 12.56
CA THR A 2 -24.70 -4.81 12.38
C THR A 2 -23.78 -5.62 11.46
N LYS A 3 -23.61 -6.94 11.68
CA LYS A 3 -22.80 -7.84 10.84
C LYS A 3 -23.17 -7.85 9.34
N ILE A 4 -24.44 -7.62 8.99
CA ILE A 4 -24.90 -7.63 7.58
C ILE A 4 -24.50 -6.32 6.88
N PHE A 5 -24.65 -5.18 7.57
CA PHE A 5 -24.16 -3.89 7.07
C PHE A 5 -22.63 -3.83 7.04
N SER A 6 -21.98 -4.45 8.01
CA SER A 6 -20.53 -4.62 8.06
C SER A 6 -19.97 -5.40 6.87
N ASN A 7 -20.55 -6.56 6.57
CA ASN A 7 -20.21 -7.33 5.38
C ASN A 7 -20.52 -6.57 4.09
N LEU A 8 -21.59 -5.78 4.04
CA LEU A 8 -21.91 -4.97 2.85
C LEU A 8 -20.91 -3.82 2.64
N ILE A 9 -20.46 -3.15 3.71
CA ILE A 9 -19.49 -2.04 3.66
C ILE A 9 -18.10 -2.58 3.30
N ILE A 10 -17.65 -3.64 3.96
CA ILE A 10 -16.35 -4.26 3.65
C ILE A 10 -16.39 -4.86 2.25
N ASN A 11 -17.40 -5.67 1.90
CA ASN A 11 -17.49 -6.21 0.54
C ASN A 11 -17.66 -5.12 -0.52
N GLY A 12 -18.34 -4.01 -0.23
CA GLY A 12 -18.46 -2.86 -1.14
C GLY A 12 -17.14 -2.11 -1.33
N LEU A 13 -16.38 -1.86 -0.27
CA LEU A 13 -15.02 -1.28 -0.33
C LEU A 13 -14.04 -2.23 -1.04
N LEU A 14 -14.14 -3.53 -0.75
CA LEU A 14 -13.36 -4.60 -1.40
C LEU A 14 -13.77 -4.82 -2.87
N PHE A 15 -14.99 -4.50 -3.28
CA PHE A 15 -15.40 -4.49 -4.68
C PHE A 15 -14.82 -3.29 -5.43
N GLY A 16 -14.64 -2.15 -4.74
CA GLY A 16 -13.85 -1.02 -5.22
C GLY A 16 -12.39 -1.42 -5.51
N PHE A 17 -11.80 -2.26 -4.65
CA PHE A 17 -10.47 -2.84 -4.88
C PHE A 17 -10.37 -3.74 -6.11
N VAL A 18 -11.41 -4.52 -6.43
CA VAL A 18 -11.43 -5.34 -7.67
C VAL A 18 -11.34 -4.45 -8.91
N SER A 19 -11.76 -3.18 -8.83
CA SER A 19 -11.61 -2.23 -9.94
C SER A 19 -10.15 -1.81 -10.19
N LEU A 20 -9.21 -2.02 -9.24
CA LEU A 20 -7.77 -1.95 -9.54
C LEU A 20 -7.30 -3.15 -10.36
N ASN A 21 -7.81 -4.36 -10.07
CA ASN A 21 -7.46 -5.60 -10.79
C ASN A 21 -8.02 -5.64 -12.23
N VAL A 22 -9.14 -4.96 -12.51
CA VAL A 22 -9.75 -4.91 -13.85
C VAL A 22 -8.91 -4.12 -14.88
N PHE A 23 -7.90 -3.34 -14.46
CA PHE A 23 -7.03 -2.60 -15.39
C PHE A 23 -5.61 -3.19 -15.54
N ALA A 24 -5.31 -4.30 -14.88
CA ALA A 24 -4.11 -5.11 -15.17
C ALA A 24 -4.24 -5.87 -16.51
N ASP A 25 -5.45 -5.93 -17.10
CA ASP A 25 -5.69 -6.58 -18.39
C ASP A 25 -5.49 -5.59 -19.56
N SER A 26 -4.25 -5.15 -19.74
CA SER A 26 -3.75 -4.78 -21.07
C SER A 26 -2.25 -5.04 -21.14
N ASN A 27 -1.88 -6.31 -21.01
CA ASN A 27 -0.83 -7.00 -21.77
C ASN A 27 -0.47 -8.31 -21.06
N ASN A 28 -1.23 -9.35 -21.36
CA ASN A 28 -0.91 -10.74 -21.04
C ASN A 28 0.42 -11.15 -21.72
N ALA A 29 1.38 -11.67 -20.94
CA ALA A 29 2.12 -12.89 -21.28
C ALA A 29 3.06 -13.34 -20.14
N ASN A 30 2.78 -14.53 -19.62
CA ASN A 30 3.68 -15.47 -18.94
C ASN A 30 4.19 -15.13 -17.53
N ILE A 31 3.45 -15.69 -16.58
CA ILE A 31 3.90 -16.34 -15.34
C ILE A 31 5.33 -16.88 -15.44
N LEU A 32 6.27 -16.31 -14.68
CA LEU A 32 7.48 -17.02 -14.24
C LEU A 32 7.80 -16.67 -12.78
N LYS A 33 8.19 -17.73 -12.06
CA LYS A 33 8.50 -17.86 -10.63
C LYS A 33 9.52 -16.84 -10.09
N PRO A 34 9.53 -16.61 -8.76
CA PRO A 34 10.31 -15.58 -8.11
C PRO A 34 11.76 -16.02 -7.91
N GLN A 35 12.70 -15.09 -8.11
CA GLN A 35 13.96 -15.11 -7.38
C GLN A 35 14.11 -13.78 -6.65
N SER A 36 14.18 -13.91 -5.32
CA SER A 36 14.55 -12.86 -4.40
C SER A 36 16.01 -12.46 -4.61
N ASN A 37 16.28 -11.17 -4.48
CA ASN A 37 17.34 -10.57 -3.66
C ASN A 37 17.62 -9.17 -4.22
N VAL A 38 16.93 -8.17 -3.69
CA VAL A 38 17.43 -6.79 -3.76
C VAL A 38 17.20 -6.13 -2.40
N LEU A 39 18.00 -6.53 -1.43
CA LEU A 39 18.43 -5.64 -0.37
C LEU A 39 19.71 -6.19 0.27
N GLU A 40 20.87 -5.75 -0.23
CA GLU A 40 22.05 -5.37 0.56
C GLU A 40 23.16 -4.81 -0.36
N HIS A 41 23.77 -3.73 0.11
CA HIS A 41 24.72 -2.87 -0.61
C HIS A 41 26.03 -3.58 -1.04
N SER A 42 26.60 -3.18 -2.19
CA SER A 42 28.02 -2.79 -2.26
C SER A 42 28.36 -1.99 -3.51
N ASP A 43 29.10 -0.90 -3.30
CA ASP A 43 29.83 -0.11 -4.27
C ASP A 43 30.70 -0.96 -5.22
N GLN A 44 30.42 -0.94 -6.53
CA GLN A 44 31.48 -0.94 -7.54
C GLN A 44 30.96 -0.43 -8.89
N LYS A 45 31.74 0.50 -9.46
CA LYS A 45 31.55 1.19 -10.73
C LYS A 45 31.26 0.24 -11.90
N ASP A 46 30.13 0.48 -12.57
CA ASP A 46 30.10 0.58 -14.02
C ASP A 46 29.27 1.82 -14.38
N ASN A 47 29.96 2.95 -14.53
CA ASN A 47 29.37 4.23 -14.92
C ASN A 47 29.04 4.21 -16.42
N LYS A 48 28.29 3.20 -16.88
CA LYS A 48 27.62 3.27 -18.17
C LYS A 48 26.46 4.22 -17.94
N LYS A 49 26.71 5.50 -18.21
CA LYS A 49 25.71 6.56 -18.16
C LYS A 49 24.56 6.11 -19.07
N LEU A 50 23.53 5.50 -18.47
CA LEU A 50 22.37 5.02 -19.21
C LEU A 50 21.79 6.22 -19.94
N ASP A 51 21.44 6.04 -21.21
CA ASP A 51 20.76 7.09 -21.94
C ASP A 51 19.46 7.48 -21.21
N GLN A 52 19.03 8.73 -21.32
CA GLN A 52 17.84 9.23 -20.61
C GLN A 52 16.61 8.37 -20.89
N LYS A 53 16.52 7.83 -22.11
CA LYS A 53 15.47 6.91 -22.54
C LYS A 53 15.52 5.57 -21.80
N ASP A 54 16.69 5.01 -21.58
CA ASP A 54 16.85 3.75 -20.85
C ASP A 54 16.47 3.91 -19.38
N GLN A 55 16.81 5.05 -18.78
CA GLN A 55 16.40 5.37 -17.40
C GLN A 55 14.88 5.51 -17.26
N VAL A 56 14.22 6.17 -18.22
CA VAL A 56 12.75 6.28 -18.23
C VAL A 56 12.09 4.90 -18.34
N ASN A 57 12.59 4.04 -19.24
CA ASN A 57 12.05 2.69 -19.42
C ASN A 57 12.21 1.84 -18.16
N GLN A 58 13.40 1.89 -17.53
CA GLN A 58 13.66 1.16 -16.29
C GLN A 58 12.77 1.66 -15.15
N ALA A 59 12.62 2.97 -14.99
CA ALA A 59 11.74 3.55 -13.98
C ALA A 59 10.27 3.12 -14.19
N LEU A 60 9.78 3.14 -15.42
CA LEU A 60 8.43 2.68 -15.75
C LEU A 60 8.24 1.18 -15.48
N ASP A 61 9.23 0.34 -15.77
CA ASP A 61 9.21 -1.10 -15.46
C ASP A 61 9.14 -1.34 -13.94
N THR A 62 9.98 -0.65 -13.16
CA THR A 62 9.94 -0.71 -11.70
C THR A 62 8.57 -0.29 -11.15
N ILE A 63 7.99 0.80 -11.66
CA ILE A 63 6.66 1.26 -11.24
C ILE A 63 5.60 0.19 -11.51
N ASN A 64 5.63 -0.45 -12.69
CA ASN A 64 4.65 -1.49 -13.01
C ASN A 64 4.79 -2.70 -12.09
N LYS A 65 6.02 -3.19 -11.85
CA LYS A 65 6.29 -4.29 -10.92
C LYS A 65 5.81 -3.98 -9.50
N VAL A 66 6.08 -2.77 -9.01
CA VAL A 66 5.59 -2.32 -7.70
C VAL A 66 4.06 -2.28 -7.68
N THR A 67 3.42 -1.85 -8.76
CA THR A 67 1.95 -1.81 -8.86
C THR A 67 1.34 -3.21 -8.80
N GLU A 68 1.97 -4.19 -9.47
CA GLU A 68 1.57 -5.60 -9.45
C GLU A 68 1.78 -6.24 -8.07
N ASP A 69 2.96 -6.06 -7.47
CA ASP A 69 3.28 -6.57 -6.12
C ASP A 69 2.32 -6.02 -5.07
N VAL A 70 2.01 -4.72 -5.13
CA VAL A 70 1.01 -4.09 -4.27
C VAL A 70 -0.35 -4.74 -4.47
N SER A 71 -0.79 -4.94 -5.72
CA SER A 71 -2.10 -5.57 -6.00
C SER A 71 -2.20 -6.97 -5.41
N SER A 72 -1.14 -7.79 -5.49
CA SER A 72 -1.11 -9.12 -4.87
C SER A 72 -1.17 -9.05 -3.34
N LYS A 73 -0.43 -8.14 -2.71
CA LYS A 73 -0.44 -7.97 -1.24
C LYS A 73 -1.78 -7.46 -0.72
N LEU A 74 -2.48 -6.63 -1.50
CA LEU A 74 -3.82 -6.15 -1.19
C LEU A 74 -4.83 -7.32 -1.08
N GLU A 75 -4.68 -8.36 -1.90
CA GLU A 75 -5.54 -9.54 -1.87
C GLU A 75 -5.37 -10.35 -0.57
N GLY A 76 -4.14 -10.56 -0.11
CA GLY A 76 -3.88 -11.26 1.15
C GLY A 76 -4.44 -10.53 2.38
N VAL A 77 -4.33 -9.20 2.42
CA VAL A 77 -4.93 -8.42 3.53
C VAL A 77 -6.45 -8.47 3.46
N ARG A 78 -7.03 -8.39 2.26
CA ARG A 78 -8.49 -8.53 2.05
C ARG A 78 -9.03 -9.83 2.64
N GLU A 79 -8.39 -10.95 2.37
CA GLU A 79 -8.80 -12.26 2.91
C GLU A 79 -8.78 -12.25 4.44
N SER A 80 -7.70 -11.74 5.03
CA SER A 80 -7.57 -11.66 6.49
C SER A 80 -8.63 -10.74 7.15
N SER A 81 -9.00 -9.64 6.48
CA SER A 81 -10.06 -8.72 6.91
C SER A 81 -11.43 -9.38 6.92
N LEU A 82 -11.73 -10.18 5.89
CA LEU A 82 -13.01 -10.88 5.79
C LEU A 82 -13.14 -11.97 6.86
N GLU A 83 -12.08 -12.77 7.05
CA GLU A 83 -12.04 -13.79 8.11
C GLU A 83 -12.29 -13.18 9.50
N LEU A 84 -11.71 -12.00 9.78
CA LEU A 84 -11.88 -11.32 11.06
C LEU A 84 -13.32 -10.91 11.35
N VAL A 85 -14.05 -10.43 10.34
CA VAL A 85 -15.43 -9.93 10.51
C VAL A 85 -16.40 -11.09 10.71
N GLU A 86 -16.10 -12.24 10.13
CA GLU A 86 -16.92 -13.45 10.23
C GLU A 86 -16.64 -14.26 11.51
N SER A 87 -15.49 -14.05 12.14
CA SER A 87 -15.03 -14.83 13.29
C SER A 87 -14.78 -14.01 14.56
N ASN A 88 -15.23 -14.56 15.70
CA ASN A 88 -14.92 -14.04 17.02
C ASN A 88 -13.66 -14.70 17.64
N ASP A 89 -12.97 -15.57 16.91
CA ASP A 89 -11.80 -16.32 17.41
C ASP A 89 -10.55 -15.44 17.57
N ALA A 90 -9.87 -15.57 18.71
CA ALA A 90 -8.64 -14.82 19.01
C ALA A 90 -7.47 -15.19 18.07
N GLY A 91 -7.43 -16.43 17.56
CA GLY A 91 -6.47 -16.86 16.54
C GLY A 91 -6.66 -16.15 15.20
N VAL A 92 -7.90 -15.82 14.84
CA VAL A 92 -8.20 -15.00 13.65
C VAL A 92 -7.75 -13.54 13.85
N VAL A 93 -7.95 -12.95 15.04
CA VAL A 93 -7.40 -11.61 15.35
C VAL A 93 -5.90 -11.58 15.18
N LYS A 94 -5.22 -12.59 15.72
CA LYS A 94 -3.78 -12.73 15.61
C LYS A 94 -3.32 -12.73 14.15
N LYS A 95 -3.96 -13.53 13.30
CA LYS A 95 -3.65 -13.58 11.86
C LYS A 95 -3.88 -12.22 11.19
N PHE A 96 -5.01 -11.59 11.46
CA PHE A 96 -5.35 -10.28 10.89
C PHE A 96 -4.33 -9.20 11.30
N VAL A 97 -4.05 -9.07 12.59
CA VAL A 97 -3.09 -8.08 13.10
C VAL A 97 -1.68 -8.37 12.57
N GLY A 98 -1.27 -9.63 12.45
CA GLY A 98 0.00 -10.01 11.83
C GLY A 98 0.09 -9.64 10.33
N SER A 99 -1.05 -9.62 9.64
CA SER A 99 -1.14 -9.24 8.22
C SER A 99 -0.92 -7.74 7.98
N MET A 100 -0.91 -6.91 9.03
CA MET A 100 -0.60 -5.47 8.92
C MET A 100 0.84 -5.21 8.45
N SER A 101 1.76 -6.16 8.61
CA SER A 101 3.10 -6.07 8.03
C SER A 101 3.07 -5.86 6.51
N LEU A 102 2.10 -6.45 5.81
CA LEU A 102 1.88 -6.26 4.37
C LEU A 102 1.54 -4.80 4.03
N MET A 103 0.90 -4.06 4.94
CA MET A 103 0.61 -2.63 4.75
C MET A 103 1.89 -1.80 4.68
N SER A 104 2.89 -2.12 5.49
CA SER A 104 4.17 -1.43 5.45
C SER A 104 4.84 -1.60 4.09
N ASP A 105 4.78 -2.79 3.52
CA ASP A 105 5.34 -3.06 2.19
C ASP A 105 4.58 -2.33 1.09
N VAL A 106 3.25 -2.28 1.17
CA VAL A 106 2.41 -1.51 0.24
C VAL A 106 2.74 -0.01 0.32
N ALA A 107 2.88 0.55 1.53
CA ALA A 107 3.25 1.95 1.71
C ALA A 107 4.67 2.25 1.18
N LYS A 108 5.64 1.34 1.38
CA LYS A 108 6.99 1.45 0.78
C LYS A 108 6.92 1.43 -0.74
N GLY A 109 6.05 0.60 -1.32
CA GLY A 109 5.76 0.59 -2.75
C GLY A 109 5.35 1.97 -3.28
N THR A 110 4.50 2.69 -2.54
CA THR A 110 4.12 4.08 -2.90
C THR A 110 5.32 5.02 -2.97
N VAL A 111 6.28 4.91 -2.05
CA VAL A 111 7.52 5.71 -2.05
C VAL A 111 8.37 5.39 -3.27
N VAL A 112 8.60 4.09 -3.54
CA VAL A 112 9.39 3.64 -4.70
C VAL A 112 8.75 4.15 -5.99
N ALA A 113 7.45 3.95 -6.18
CA ALA A 113 6.75 4.43 -7.36
C ALA A 113 6.87 5.96 -7.52
N SER A 114 6.79 6.71 -6.42
CA SER A 114 6.93 8.18 -6.43
C SER A 114 8.35 8.63 -6.79
N GLN A 115 9.37 7.93 -6.30
CA GLN A 115 10.77 8.20 -6.61
C GLN A 115 11.07 7.94 -8.09
N GLU A 116 10.58 6.82 -8.61
CA GLU A 116 10.73 6.47 -10.02
C GLU A 116 9.95 7.44 -10.92
N ALA A 117 8.74 7.85 -10.53
CA ALA A 117 8.00 8.86 -11.29
C ALA A 117 8.72 10.22 -11.32
N THR A 118 9.44 10.56 -10.24
CA THR A 118 10.32 11.73 -10.19
C THR A 118 11.50 11.61 -11.15
N ILE A 119 12.09 10.42 -11.28
CA ILE A 119 13.15 10.14 -12.27
C ILE A 119 12.59 10.32 -13.68
N VAL A 120 11.42 9.76 -13.98
CA VAL A 120 10.75 9.93 -15.29
C VAL A 120 10.52 11.40 -15.60
N ALA A 121 10.05 12.20 -14.63
CA ALA A 121 9.85 13.64 -14.81
C ALA A 121 11.17 14.39 -15.11
N LYS A 122 12.23 14.11 -14.35
CA LYS A 122 13.54 14.74 -14.52
C LYS A 122 14.17 14.40 -15.87
N CYS A 123 14.19 13.11 -16.23
CA CYS A 123 14.76 12.64 -17.50
C CYS A 123 13.96 13.14 -18.71
N SER A 124 12.67 13.39 -18.55
CA SER A 124 11.79 13.94 -19.59
C SER A 124 11.85 15.47 -19.70
N GLY A 125 12.70 16.14 -18.92
CA GLY A 125 12.83 17.60 -18.92
C GLY A 125 11.61 18.35 -18.35
N MET A 126 10.77 17.67 -17.57
CA MET A 126 9.57 18.24 -16.96
C MET A 126 9.85 18.65 -15.51
N VAL A 127 9.21 19.72 -15.03
CA VAL A 127 9.41 20.24 -13.67
C VAL A 127 9.04 19.18 -12.63
N ALA A 128 10.03 18.70 -11.88
CA ALA A 128 9.89 17.59 -10.93
C ALA A 128 9.50 18.03 -9.50
N GLU A 129 9.30 19.31 -9.23
CA GLU A 129 9.00 19.82 -7.87
C GLU A 129 7.73 19.20 -7.29
N GLY A 130 6.66 19.12 -8.09
CA GLY A 130 5.43 18.44 -7.69
C GLY A 130 5.66 16.96 -7.40
N ALA A 131 6.44 16.25 -8.24
CA ALA A 131 6.75 14.84 -8.03
C ALA A 131 7.62 14.61 -6.77
N ASN A 132 8.59 15.49 -6.50
CA ASN A 132 9.37 15.45 -5.25
C ASN A 132 8.46 15.62 -4.02
N LYS A 133 7.47 16.51 -4.09
CA LYS A 133 6.51 16.70 -2.99
C LYS A 133 5.69 15.44 -2.73
N VAL A 134 5.29 14.73 -3.78
CA VAL A 134 4.61 13.43 -3.67
C VAL A 134 5.49 12.38 -2.99
N VAL A 135 6.81 12.38 -3.26
CA VAL A 135 7.76 11.50 -2.56
C VAL A 135 7.80 11.80 -1.06
N GLU A 136 7.88 13.06 -0.66
CA GLU A 136 7.93 13.42 0.76
C GLU A 136 6.63 13.07 1.50
N MET A 137 5.47 13.29 0.89
CA MET A 137 4.19 12.83 1.45
C MET A 137 4.11 11.31 1.56
N SER A 138 4.60 10.59 0.55
CA SER A 138 4.66 9.12 0.57
C SER A 138 5.55 8.61 1.71
N LYS A 139 6.69 9.28 1.98
CA LYS A 139 7.57 8.92 3.10
C LYS A 139 6.88 9.12 4.45
N LYS A 140 6.14 10.22 4.62
CA LYS A 140 5.32 10.47 5.81
C LYS A 140 4.28 9.36 5.99
N ALA A 141 3.61 8.95 4.91
CA ALA A 141 2.67 7.83 4.94
C ALA A 141 3.32 6.50 5.36
N VAL A 142 4.53 6.21 4.90
CA VAL A 142 5.31 5.04 5.36
C VAL A 142 5.59 5.11 6.85
N GLN A 143 6.00 6.28 7.37
CA GLN A 143 6.27 6.45 8.80
C GLN A 143 5.03 6.17 9.66
N GLU A 144 3.88 6.73 9.30
CA GLU A 144 2.63 6.47 10.04
C GLU A 144 2.21 5.00 9.94
N THR A 145 2.37 4.39 8.77
CA THR A 145 2.08 2.96 8.58
C THR A 145 3.00 2.08 9.43
N GLN A 146 4.29 2.43 9.53
CA GLN A 146 5.25 1.64 10.29
C GLN A 146 5.01 1.75 11.80
N LYS A 147 4.50 2.89 12.28
CA LYS A 147 3.98 3.00 13.65
C LYS A 147 2.81 2.04 13.88
N ALA A 148 1.85 2.00 12.94
CA ALA A 148 0.72 1.08 13.05
C ALA A 148 1.17 -0.39 13.11
N VAL A 149 2.16 -0.78 12.28
CA VAL A 149 2.76 -2.13 12.32
C VAL A 149 3.46 -2.41 13.65
N SER A 150 4.17 -1.44 14.24
CA SER A 150 4.79 -1.61 15.54
C SER A 150 3.76 -1.90 16.64
N VAL A 151 2.70 -1.10 16.69
CA VAL A 151 1.61 -1.28 17.68
C VAL A 151 0.88 -2.61 17.43
N ALA A 152 0.69 -2.99 16.17
CA ALA A 152 0.12 -4.28 15.79
C ALA A 152 0.97 -5.46 16.28
N GLY A 153 2.31 -5.34 16.21
CA GLY A 153 3.23 -6.33 16.77
C GLY A 153 3.04 -6.52 18.28
N GLU A 154 2.93 -5.41 19.03
CA GLU A 154 2.66 -5.45 20.47
C GLU A 154 1.30 -6.10 20.78
N ALA A 155 0.25 -5.73 20.04
CA ALA A 155 -1.08 -6.31 20.20
C ALA A 155 -1.07 -7.82 19.91
N THR A 156 -0.37 -8.25 18.85
CA THR A 156 -0.22 -9.66 18.49
C THR A 156 0.45 -10.45 19.61
N PHE A 157 1.52 -9.90 20.19
CA PHE A 157 2.24 -10.53 21.30
C PHE A 157 1.37 -10.73 22.54
N LEU A 158 0.57 -9.72 22.93
CA LEU A 158 -0.33 -9.84 24.07
C LEU A 158 -1.42 -10.88 23.83
N ILE A 159 -2.01 -10.87 22.62
CA ILE A 159 -3.03 -11.86 22.22
C ILE A 159 -2.44 -13.27 22.24
N GLU A 160 -1.22 -13.46 21.74
CA GLU A 160 -0.53 -14.76 21.78
C GLU A 160 -0.32 -15.25 23.22
N LYS A 161 0.15 -14.38 24.10
CA LYS A 161 0.33 -14.70 25.53
C LYS A 161 -0.97 -15.17 26.16
N GLN A 162 -2.08 -14.47 25.89
CA GLN A 162 -3.39 -14.83 26.40
C GLN A 162 -3.90 -16.17 25.84
N ILE A 163 -3.68 -16.43 24.55
CA ILE A 163 -4.01 -17.72 23.92
C ILE A 163 -3.22 -18.86 24.59
N MET A 164 -1.93 -18.68 24.88
CA MET A 164 -1.10 -19.70 25.54
C MET A 164 -1.56 -19.98 26.97
N LEU A 165 -1.89 -18.95 27.75
CA LEU A 165 -2.36 -19.09 29.13
C LEU A 165 -3.70 -19.84 29.23
N ASN A 166 -4.56 -19.72 28.20
CA ASN A 166 -5.89 -20.32 28.17
C ASN A 166 -5.95 -21.75 27.61
N LYS A 167 -4.82 -22.38 27.25
CA LYS A 167 -4.76 -23.81 26.88
C LYS A 167 -5.02 -24.78 28.06
N SER A 168 -5.41 -24.26 29.23
CA SER A 168 -5.83 -25.05 30.39
C SER A 168 -7.23 -25.63 30.16
N PRO A 169 -7.49 -26.92 30.46
CA PRO A 169 -8.68 -27.66 29.99
C PRO A 169 -10.06 -27.17 30.51
N ASN A 170 -10.09 -26.12 31.34
CA ASN A 170 -11.32 -25.64 31.99
C ASN A 170 -11.73 -24.19 31.63
N ASN A 171 -11.07 -23.50 30.70
CA ASN A 171 -11.43 -22.09 30.41
C ASN A 171 -12.41 -21.94 29.24
N LYS A 172 -13.50 -21.21 29.48
CA LYS A 172 -14.50 -20.82 28.47
C LYS A 172 -13.95 -19.74 27.53
N GLU A 173 -14.63 -19.57 26.39
CA GLU A 173 -14.37 -18.66 25.26
C GLU A 173 -13.41 -17.49 25.52
N LEU A 174 -12.39 -17.42 24.67
CA LEU A 174 -11.23 -16.53 24.77
C LEU A 174 -11.59 -15.11 24.30
N GLU A 175 -12.24 -14.33 25.15
CA GLU A 175 -12.45 -12.90 24.93
C GLU A 175 -11.16 -12.11 25.19
N LEU A 176 -10.95 -11.02 24.43
CA LEU A 176 -9.84 -10.09 24.66
C LEU A 176 -10.00 -9.42 26.02
N THR A 177 -8.91 -9.24 26.78
CA THR A 177 -8.98 -8.46 28.02
C THR A 177 -8.95 -6.96 27.69
N LYS A 178 -9.13 -6.12 28.72
CA LYS A 178 -9.09 -4.65 28.58
C LYS A 178 -7.76 -4.14 28.02
N GLU A 179 -6.65 -4.83 28.32
CA GLU A 179 -5.32 -4.43 27.85
C GLU A 179 -5.13 -4.74 26.36
N GLU A 180 -5.50 -5.94 25.90
CA GLU A 180 -5.44 -6.27 24.47
C GLU A 180 -6.40 -5.41 23.67
N PHE A 181 -7.60 -5.14 24.20
CA PHE A 181 -8.56 -4.25 23.53
C PHE A 181 -8.02 -2.83 23.37
N ALA A 182 -7.41 -2.26 24.43
CA ALA A 182 -6.79 -0.94 24.35
C ALA A 182 -5.67 -0.88 23.31
N LYS A 183 -4.89 -1.96 23.15
CA LYS A 183 -3.86 -2.04 22.12
C LYS A 183 -4.43 -2.16 20.72
N VAL A 184 -5.48 -2.96 20.52
CA VAL A 184 -6.20 -3.03 19.24
C VAL A 184 -6.81 -1.67 18.86
N GLU A 185 -7.31 -0.92 19.84
CA GLU A 185 -7.80 0.44 19.63
C GLU A 185 -6.67 1.41 19.21
N GLN A 186 -5.49 1.29 19.83
CA GLN A 186 -4.30 2.05 19.43
C GLN A 186 -3.84 1.71 17.99
N VAL A 187 -3.96 0.44 17.58
CA VAL A 187 -3.72 0.04 16.18
C VAL A 187 -4.71 0.76 15.25
N LYS A 188 -5.98 0.86 15.63
CA LYS A 188 -6.98 1.59 14.83
C LYS A 188 -6.62 3.07 14.66
N GLU A 189 -6.26 3.76 15.75
CA GLU A 189 -5.90 5.18 15.70
C GLU A 189 -4.71 5.46 14.77
N THR A 190 -3.69 4.59 14.85
CA THR A 190 -2.50 4.69 14.00
C THR A 190 -2.79 4.34 12.54
N LEU A 191 -3.70 3.40 12.26
CA LEU A 191 -4.21 3.16 10.90
C LEU A 191 -4.95 4.39 10.35
N MET A 192 -5.80 5.05 11.13
CA MET A 192 -6.47 6.29 10.66
C MET A 192 -5.47 7.42 10.37
N ALA A 193 -4.35 7.51 11.09
CA ALA A 193 -3.29 8.45 10.78
C ALA A 193 -2.58 8.10 9.45
N SER A 194 -2.30 6.82 9.22
CA SER A 194 -1.77 6.32 7.94
C SER A 194 -2.73 6.59 6.78
N GLU A 195 -4.04 6.35 6.95
CA GLU A 195 -5.07 6.61 5.93
C GLU A 195 -5.03 8.08 5.48
N ARG A 196 -4.99 9.02 6.44
CA ARG A 196 -4.93 10.46 6.13
C ARG A 196 -3.65 10.83 5.38
N ALA A 197 -2.49 10.30 5.78
CA ALA A 197 -1.23 10.57 5.10
C ALA A 197 -1.20 9.99 3.67
N LEU A 198 -1.82 8.82 3.45
CA LEU A 198 -1.98 8.24 2.12
C LEU A 198 -2.98 9.05 1.28
N ASP A 199 -4.05 9.57 1.86
CA ASP A 199 -4.99 10.45 1.15
C ASP A 199 -4.32 11.76 0.71
N GLU A 200 -3.51 12.39 1.58
CA GLU A 200 -2.68 13.55 1.22
C GLU A 200 -1.76 13.24 0.02
N THR A 201 -1.17 12.05 0.01
CA THR A 201 -0.30 11.58 -1.09
C THR A 201 -1.09 11.43 -2.41
N VAL A 202 -2.27 10.81 -2.36
CA VAL A 202 -3.17 10.66 -3.52
C VAL A 202 -3.57 12.03 -4.07
N GLN A 203 -3.97 12.96 -3.21
CA GLN A 203 -4.41 14.29 -3.61
C GLN A 203 -3.28 15.08 -4.30
N GLU A 204 -2.08 15.08 -3.74
CA GLU A 204 -0.94 15.77 -4.36
C GLU A 204 -0.52 15.08 -5.67
N ALA A 205 -0.48 13.75 -5.73
CA ALA A 205 -0.16 13.02 -6.95
C ALA A 205 -1.18 13.31 -8.06
N GLN A 206 -2.47 13.36 -7.72
CA GLN A 206 -3.53 13.72 -8.66
C GLN A 206 -3.41 15.16 -9.15
N LYS A 207 -3.03 16.09 -8.26
CA LYS A 207 -2.74 17.48 -8.65
C LYS A 207 -1.58 17.54 -9.65
N VAL A 208 -0.50 16.80 -9.40
CA VAL A 208 0.64 16.70 -10.33
C VAL A 208 0.21 16.12 -11.67
N LEU A 209 -0.59 15.04 -11.66
CA LEU A 209 -1.12 14.44 -12.88
C LEU A 209 -1.95 15.44 -13.71
N ASN A 210 -2.80 16.23 -13.05
CA ASN A 210 -3.61 17.25 -13.70
C ASN A 210 -2.75 18.36 -14.32
N MET A 211 -1.69 18.80 -13.62
CA MET A 211 -0.73 19.76 -14.16
C MET A 211 -0.04 19.20 -15.41
N VAL A 212 0.46 17.96 -15.35
CA VAL A 212 1.11 17.29 -16.50
C VAL A 212 0.14 17.17 -17.68
N ASN A 213 -1.10 16.78 -17.43
CA ASN A 213 -2.14 16.66 -18.46
C ASN A 213 -2.52 18.01 -19.08
N GLY A 214 -2.43 19.10 -18.34
CA GLY A 214 -2.69 20.46 -18.81
C GLY A 214 -1.57 21.05 -19.69
N LEU A 215 -0.39 20.42 -19.76
CA LEU A 215 0.72 20.92 -20.58
C LEU A 215 0.40 20.82 -22.07
N ASN A 216 0.74 21.87 -22.82
CA ASN A 216 0.60 21.90 -24.27
C ASN A 216 1.97 21.66 -24.94
N PRO A 217 2.27 20.44 -25.42
CA PRO A 217 3.57 20.11 -25.99
C PRO A 217 3.76 20.78 -27.35
N SER A 218 4.97 21.29 -27.62
CA SER A 218 5.29 21.99 -28.87
C SER A 218 5.89 21.08 -29.96
N ASN A 219 6.29 19.85 -29.60
CA ASN A 219 6.87 18.88 -30.53
C ASN A 219 6.57 17.43 -30.12
N LYS A 220 6.92 16.47 -30.98
CA LYS A 220 6.66 15.03 -30.77
C LYS A 220 7.37 14.47 -29.54
N ASP A 221 8.58 14.92 -29.25
CA ASP A 221 9.35 14.43 -28.10
C ASP A 221 8.70 14.86 -26.78
N GLN A 222 8.18 16.08 -26.72
CA GLN A 222 7.40 16.58 -25.58
C GLN A 222 6.05 15.86 -25.42
N VAL A 223 5.42 15.42 -26.51
CA VAL A 223 4.21 14.58 -26.45
C VAL A 223 4.52 13.24 -25.77
N LEU A 224 5.64 12.60 -26.13
CA LEU A 224 6.07 11.34 -25.53
C LEU A 224 6.46 11.52 -24.06
N ALA A 225 7.28 12.51 -23.75
CA ALA A 225 7.64 12.90 -22.38
C ALA A 225 6.41 13.11 -21.49
N LYS A 226 5.43 13.88 -21.97
CA LYS A 226 4.16 14.11 -21.26
C LYS A 226 3.42 12.79 -20.99
N LYS A 227 3.36 11.90 -21.98
CA LYS A 227 2.69 10.60 -21.84
C LYS A 227 3.38 9.72 -20.79
N ASP A 228 4.70 9.64 -20.82
CA ASP A 228 5.48 8.80 -19.91
C ASP A 228 5.39 9.31 -18.47
N VAL A 229 5.51 10.62 -18.26
CA VAL A 229 5.32 11.25 -16.94
C VAL A 229 3.89 11.08 -16.44
N ALA A 230 2.89 11.30 -17.28
CA ALA A 230 1.49 11.12 -16.90
C ALA A 230 1.21 9.66 -16.50
N LYS A 231 1.77 8.69 -17.24
CA LYS A 231 1.66 7.26 -16.91
C LYS A 231 2.32 6.95 -15.57
N ALA A 232 3.54 7.43 -15.34
CA ALA A 232 4.26 7.22 -14.09
C ALA A 232 3.50 7.78 -12.88
N ILE A 233 3.05 9.04 -12.95
CA ILE A 233 2.29 9.67 -11.87
C ILE A 233 0.91 9.01 -11.68
N SER A 234 0.25 8.58 -12.75
CA SER A 234 -1.02 7.84 -12.64
C SER A 234 -0.84 6.52 -11.87
N ASN A 235 0.26 5.80 -12.08
CA ASN A 235 0.55 4.59 -11.31
C ASN A 235 0.84 4.91 -9.84
N VAL A 236 1.51 6.03 -9.53
CA VAL A 236 1.66 6.50 -8.13
C VAL A 236 0.30 6.72 -7.47
N VAL A 237 -0.63 7.40 -8.15
CA VAL A 237 -2.00 7.62 -7.65
C VAL A 237 -2.67 6.28 -7.34
N LYS A 238 -2.58 5.29 -8.24
CA LYS A 238 -3.17 3.96 -8.05
C LYS A 238 -2.58 3.24 -6.84
N VAL A 239 -1.26 3.20 -6.72
CA VAL A 239 -0.58 2.51 -5.62
C VAL A 239 -0.92 3.18 -4.28
N ALA A 240 -0.86 4.52 -4.22
CA ALA A 240 -1.22 5.27 -3.02
C ALA A 240 -2.69 5.08 -2.63
N GLN A 241 -3.60 5.05 -3.61
CA GLN A 241 -5.02 4.83 -3.38
C GLN A 241 -5.31 3.42 -2.88
N GLY A 242 -4.69 2.41 -3.50
CA GLY A 242 -4.78 1.02 -3.03
C GLY A 242 -4.31 0.87 -1.58
N ALA A 243 -3.18 1.49 -1.24
CA ALA A 243 -2.69 1.55 0.14
C ALA A 243 -3.72 2.21 1.08
N ARG A 244 -4.25 3.38 0.69
CA ARG A 244 -5.20 4.16 1.49
C ARG A 244 -6.47 3.36 1.79
N ASP A 245 -7.05 2.79 0.74
CA ASP A 245 -8.29 2.02 0.85
C ASP A 245 -8.08 0.80 1.74
N LEU A 246 -6.86 0.26 1.81
CA LEU A 246 -6.60 -0.96 2.55
C LEU A 246 -6.50 -0.62 4.02
N THR A 247 -5.76 0.45 4.32
CA THR A 247 -5.68 1.00 5.67
C THR A 247 -7.08 1.29 6.21
N LYS A 248 -7.96 1.84 5.36
CA LYS A 248 -9.36 2.09 5.70
C LYS A 248 -10.13 0.79 5.98
N VAL A 249 -10.03 -0.22 5.11
CA VAL A 249 -10.68 -1.52 5.32
C VAL A 249 -10.19 -2.18 6.61
N MET A 250 -8.89 -2.14 6.90
CA MET A 250 -8.35 -2.69 8.13
C MET A 250 -8.87 -1.97 9.38
N ALA A 251 -8.89 -0.63 9.35
CA ALA A 251 -9.44 0.18 10.45
C ALA A 251 -10.92 -0.11 10.70
N ILE A 252 -11.72 -0.24 9.63
CA ILE A 252 -13.14 -0.59 9.71
C ILE A 252 -13.33 -2.02 10.23
N SER A 253 -12.50 -2.97 9.80
CA SER A 253 -12.55 -4.38 10.26
C SER A 253 -12.36 -4.47 11.78
N LEU A 254 -11.47 -3.65 12.34
CA LEU A 254 -11.29 -3.54 13.79
C LEU A 254 -12.48 -2.85 14.49
N TYR A 255 -13.16 -1.90 13.84
CA TYR A 255 -14.28 -1.16 14.42
C TYR A 255 -15.55 -2.00 14.57
N MET A 256 -15.73 -3.00 13.72
CA MET A 256 -16.97 -3.79 13.66
C MET A 256 -16.96 -5.04 14.56
N ARG A 257 -15.91 -5.17 15.37
CA ARG A 257 -15.71 -6.21 16.36
C ARG A 257 -16.07 -5.71 17.74
#